data_AF-A0A947QCS5-F1
#
_entry.id   AF-A0A947QCS5-F1
#
_cell.length_a   1.000
_cell.length_b   1.000
_cell.length_c   1.000
_cell.angle_alpha   90.00
_cell.angle_beta   90.00
_cell.angle_gamma   90.00
#
_symmetry.space_group_name_H-M   'P 1'
#
loop_
_entity.id
_entity.type
_entity.pdbx_description
1 polymer ?
#
loop_
_entity_poly.entity_id
_entity_poly.type
_entity_poly.pdbx_seq_one_letter_code
_entity_poly.pdbx_strand_id
1 'polypeptide(L)'
;MKLIVGLGNPGDKHRNNRHNSGYLVVDEMANQLFEEEWSSVKKFQSLIIKHEGLFMLAKPQTFMNQSGEAVKKLIDQYKIKSSDLWVIHDDLDIALGDYKIQKGKGPKLHKGIKSIEDKIGKTDFWRVRIGVDNRSAENKISGEAYVLQDFTEEEVKIITPVIVKINREVISLMVKNK
;
A
#
# COMPACT_ATOMS: atom_id res chain seq x y z
N MET A 1 14.43 3.87 11.34
CA MET A 1 13.23 3.04 11.21
C MET A 1 12.56 3.33 9.88
N LYS A 2 12.20 2.30 9.13
CA LYS A 2 11.46 2.43 7.86
C LYS A 2 9.96 2.33 8.10
N LEU A 3 9.15 3.08 7.36
CA LEU A 3 7.68 3.03 7.46
C LEU A 3 7.11 2.44 6.18
N ILE A 4 6.39 1.33 6.29
CA ILE A 4 5.72 0.65 5.19
C ILE A 4 4.22 0.85 5.36
N VAL A 5 3.61 1.55 4.42
CA VAL A 5 2.18 1.87 4.41
C VAL A 5 1.50 1.08 3.31
N GLY A 6 0.58 0.20 3.67
CA GLY A 6 -0.38 -0.37 2.72
C GLY A 6 -1.56 0.58 2.57
N LEU A 7 -1.94 0.93 1.34
CA LEU A 7 -3.15 1.70 1.08
C LEU A 7 -4.39 0.80 0.90
N GLY A 8 -5.53 1.30 1.36
CA GLY A 8 -6.83 0.64 1.29
C GLY A 8 -7.90 1.45 2.03
N ASN A 9 -9.16 1.07 1.86
CA ASN A 9 -10.28 1.57 2.66
C ASN A 9 -10.58 0.62 3.83
N PRO A 10 -10.94 1.14 5.02
CA PRO A 10 -11.32 0.33 6.18
C PRO A 10 -12.71 -0.30 6.01
N GLY A 11 -12.92 -1.44 6.68
CA GLY A 11 -14.19 -2.17 6.71
C GLY A 11 -14.22 -3.38 5.77
N ASP A 12 -14.94 -4.43 6.20
CA ASP A 12 -14.88 -5.75 5.55
C ASP A 12 -15.37 -5.75 4.10
N LYS A 13 -16.32 -4.89 3.77
CA LYS A 13 -16.84 -4.71 2.40
C LYS A 13 -15.79 -4.24 1.39
N HIS A 14 -14.61 -3.80 1.83
CA HIS A 14 -13.54 -3.35 0.96
C HIS A 14 -12.35 -4.31 0.94
N ARG A 15 -12.37 -5.36 1.77
CA ARG A 15 -11.22 -6.22 2.03
C ARG A 15 -10.61 -6.78 0.75
N ASN A 16 -11.45 -7.19 -0.20
CA ASN A 16 -11.02 -7.86 -1.43
C ASN A 16 -11.03 -6.92 -2.65
N ASN A 17 -11.35 -5.63 -2.46
CA ASN A 17 -11.34 -4.65 -3.53
C ASN A 17 -9.92 -4.50 -4.08
N ARG A 18 -9.81 -4.30 -5.40
CA ARG A 18 -8.52 -3.95 -6.04
C ARG A 18 -7.83 -2.77 -5.36
N HIS A 19 -8.60 -1.78 -4.89
CA HIS A 19 -8.08 -0.61 -4.16
C HIS A 19 -7.48 -0.91 -2.79
N ASN A 20 -7.69 -2.12 -2.27
CA ASN A 20 -7.14 -2.60 -1.01
C ASN A 20 -5.91 -3.50 -1.23
N SER A 21 -5.36 -3.57 -2.45
CA SER A 21 -4.16 -4.37 -2.74
C SER A 21 -2.98 -4.02 -1.83
N GLY A 22 -2.84 -2.74 -1.43
CA GLY A 22 -1.82 -2.33 -0.46
C GLY A 22 -2.01 -2.97 0.92
N TYR A 23 -3.27 -3.10 1.38
CA TYR A 23 -3.61 -3.83 2.61
C TYR A 23 -3.28 -5.31 2.51
N LEU A 24 -3.65 -5.94 1.39
CA LEU A 24 -3.37 -7.37 1.17
C LEU A 24 -1.86 -7.66 1.25
N VAL A 25 -1.03 -6.79 0.69
CA VAL A 25 0.43 -6.95 0.76
C VAL A 25 0.96 -6.84 2.18
N VAL A 26 0.58 -5.80 2.93
CA VAL A 26 1.08 -5.64 4.30
C VAL A 26 0.49 -6.65 5.29
N ASP A 27 -0.71 -7.17 5.02
CA ASP A 27 -1.29 -8.27 5.78
C ASP A 27 -0.53 -9.57 5.57
N GLU A 28 -0.19 -9.90 4.32
CA GLU A 28 0.66 -11.06 4.03
C GLU A 28 2.06 -10.87 4.63
N MET A 29 2.59 -9.64 4.61
CA MET A 29 3.89 -9.34 5.22
C MET A 29 3.87 -9.55 6.73
N ALA A 30 2.82 -9.08 7.41
CA ALA A 30 2.63 -9.27 8.85
C ALA A 30 2.53 -10.76 9.21
N ASN A 31 1.72 -11.52 8.46
CA ASN A 31 1.44 -12.92 8.76
C ASN A 31 2.63 -13.85 8.49
N GLN A 32 3.28 -13.73 7.33
CA GLN A 32 4.28 -14.70 6.89
C GLN A 32 5.71 -14.39 7.37
N LEU A 33 6.00 -13.13 7.69
CA LEU A 33 7.37 -12.70 7.91
C LEU A 33 7.63 -12.25 9.35
N PHE A 34 6.62 -11.72 10.02
CA PHE A 34 6.78 -11.17 11.38
C PHE A 34 5.97 -11.92 12.43
N GLU A 35 4.88 -12.60 12.04
CA GLU A 35 3.95 -13.25 12.98
C GLU A 35 3.43 -12.28 14.05
N GLU A 36 3.24 -11.01 13.67
CA GLU A 36 2.83 -9.92 14.58
C GLU A 36 1.37 -9.51 14.36
N GLU A 37 0.67 -9.21 15.46
CA GLU A 37 -0.72 -8.76 15.42
C GLU A 37 -0.85 -7.23 15.24
N TRP A 38 -1.83 -6.83 14.45
CA TRP A 38 -2.15 -5.42 14.20
C TRP A 38 -2.70 -4.72 15.45
N SER A 39 -2.02 -3.66 15.89
CA SER A 39 -2.49 -2.80 16.98
C SER A 39 -3.24 -1.58 16.45
N SER A 40 -4.48 -1.37 16.88
CA SER A 40 -5.25 -0.17 16.55
C SER A 40 -4.83 1.02 17.40
N VAL A 41 -4.29 2.06 16.75
CA VAL A 41 -3.81 3.27 17.42
C VAL A 41 -4.59 4.48 16.94
N LYS A 42 -5.65 4.83 17.70
CA LYS A 42 -6.58 5.93 17.40
C LYS A 42 -5.86 7.26 17.13
N LYS A 43 -4.80 7.57 17.89
CA LYS A 43 -3.98 8.79 17.70
C LYS A 43 -3.47 8.91 16.26
N PHE A 44 -3.08 7.80 15.64
CA PHE A 44 -2.55 7.76 14.27
C PHE A 44 -3.60 7.40 13.22
N GLN A 45 -4.85 7.13 13.64
CA GLN A 45 -5.92 6.59 12.76
C GLN A 45 -5.40 5.44 11.91
N SER A 46 -4.66 4.51 12.51
CA SER A 46 -3.97 3.44 11.78
C SER A 46 -3.98 2.16 12.61
N LEU A 47 -4.04 1.02 11.93
CA LEU A 47 -3.51 -0.22 12.47
C LEU A 47 -2.00 -0.20 12.25
N ILE A 48 -1.21 -0.55 13.27
CA ILE A 48 0.24 -0.57 13.17
C ILE A 48 0.83 -1.87 13.71
N ILE A 49 1.98 -2.21 13.16
CA ILE A 49 2.88 -3.26 13.63
C ILE A 49 4.28 -2.64 13.72
N LYS A 50 5.04 -2.97 14.77
CA LYS A 50 6.40 -2.47 14.98
C LYS A 50 7.33 -3.64 15.24
N HIS A 51 8.15 -3.94 14.24
CA HIS A 51 9.07 -5.06 14.34
C HIS A 51 10.47 -4.56 14.71
N GLU A 52 10.91 -4.95 15.91
CA GLU A 52 12.27 -4.74 16.44
C GLU A 52 12.79 -3.29 16.34
N GLY A 53 11.90 -2.29 16.23
CA GLY A 53 12.26 -0.89 15.97
C GLY A 53 12.90 -0.61 14.60
N LEU A 54 13.08 -1.63 13.76
CA LEU A 54 13.69 -1.51 12.43
C LEU A 54 12.70 -0.99 11.41
N PHE A 55 11.48 -1.53 11.40
CA PHE A 55 10.41 -1.09 10.52
C PHE A 55 9.05 -1.09 11.22
N MET A 56 8.14 -0.31 10.64
CA MET A 56 6.76 -0.18 11.05
C MET A 56 5.86 -0.47 9.85
N LEU A 57 4.92 -1.40 10.00
CA LEU A 57 3.82 -1.54 9.05
C LEU A 57 2.66 -0.67 9.51
N ALA A 58 1.94 -0.08 8.56
CA ALA A 58 0.77 0.73 8.83
C ALA A 58 -0.33 0.52 7.79
N LYS A 59 -1.58 0.43 8.28
CA LYS A 59 -2.81 0.46 7.49
C LYS A 59 -3.68 1.65 7.94
N PRO A 60 -3.66 2.78 7.20
CA PRO A 60 -4.48 3.95 7.51
C PRO A 60 -5.98 3.65 7.62
N GLN A 61 -6.55 3.70 8.83
CA GLN A 61 -7.98 3.52 9.07
C GLN A 61 -8.81 4.78 8.72
N THR A 62 -8.36 5.53 7.71
CA THR A 62 -9.06 6.62 7.06
C THR A 62 -9.57 6.13 5.70
N PHE A 63 -10.48 6.83 5.05
CA PHE A 63 -10.76 6.56 3.63
C PHE A 63 -9.55 6.92 2.77
N MET A 64 -9.46 6.32 1.58
CA MET A 64 -8.30 6.42 0.68
C MET A 64 -7.89 7.87 0.40
N ASN A 65 -8.86 8.75 0.14
CA ASN A 65 -8.61 10.17 -0.13
C ASN A 65 -8.06 10.95 1.09
N GLN A 66 -8.05 10.35 2.28
CA GLN A 66 -7.56 10.92 3.54
C GLN A 66 -6.35 10.16 4.10
N SER A 67 -5.79 9.18 3.39
CA SER A 67 -4.64 8.39 3.87
C SER A 67 -3.44 9.25 4.29
N GLY A 68 -3.23 10.40 3.66
CA GLY A 68 -2.15 11.32 4.03
C GLY A 68 -2.24 11.86 5.45
N GLU A 69 -3.43 11.93 6.05
CA GLU A 69 -3.61 12.40 7.42
C GLU A 69 -3.01 11.41 8.44
N ALA A 70 -3.28 10.13 8.24
CA ALA A 70 -2.72 9.06 9.06
C ALA A 70 -1.20 8.95 8.88
N VAL A 71 -0.74 8.97 7.62
CA VAL A 71 0.69 8.87 7.28
C VAL A 71 1.49 10.03 7.85
N LYS A 72 0.97 11.26 7.74
CA LYS A 72 1.62 12.44 8.33
C LYS A 72 1.80 12.30 9.84
N LYS A 73 0.77 11.85 10.56
CA LYS A 73 0.84 11.67 12.02
C LYS A 73 1.92 10.67 12.43
N LEU A 74 2.09 9.58 11.67
CA LEU A 74 3.16 8.61 11.89
C LEU A 74 4.53 9.21 11.62
N ILE A 75 4.69 9.90 10.48
CA ILE A 75 5.95 10.57 10.11
C ILE A 75 6.38 11.57 11.18
N ASP A 76 5.48 12.46 11.60
CA ASP A 76 5.78 13.53 12.56
C ASP A 76 6.14 12.94 13.94
N GLN A 77 5.37 11.96 14.42
CA GLN A 77 5.59 11.35 15.73
C GLN A 77 6.93 10.61 15.82
N TYR A 78 7.27 9.86 14.77
CA TYR A 78 8.45 8.98 14.77
C TYR A 78 9.65 9.59 14.03
N LYS A 79 9.54 10.85 13.58
CA LYS A 79 10.59 11.60 12.88
C LYS A 79 11.14 10.85 11.66
N ILE A 80 10.24 10.23 10.88
CA ILE A 80 10.60 9.39 9.74
C ILE A 80 10.90 10.28 8.54
N LYS A 81 12.02 10.05 7.86
CA LYS A 81 12.36 10.76 6.62
C LYS A 81 11.47 10.26 5.47
N SER A 82 11.12 11.12 4.53
CA SER A 82 10.41 10.73 3.29
C SER A 82 11.10 9.61 2.54
N SER A 83 12.44 9.61 2.52
CA SER A 83 13.26 8.56 1.90
C SER A 83 13.12 7.17 2.54
N ASP A 84 12.64 7.11 3.79
CA ASP A 84 12.40 5.88 4.56
C ASP A 84 10.92 5.44 4.54
N LEU A 85 10.05 6.21 3.86
CA LEU A 85 8.65 5.86 3.62
C LEU A 85 8.53 4.97 2.38
N TRP A 86 7.78 3.89 2.52
CA TRP A 86 7.38 2.96 1.47
C TRP A 86 5.85 2.94 1.42
N VAL A 87 5.27 3.24 0.26
CA VAL A 87 3.82 3.24 0.07
C VAL A 87 3.45 2.18 -0.96
N ILE A 88 2.63 1.22 -0.55
CA ILE A 88 2.18 0.10 -1.35
C ILE A 88 0.73 0.35 -1.75
N HIS A 89 0.45 0.33 -3.05
CA HIS A 89 -0.87 0.70 -3.58
C HIS A 89 -1.15 0.04 -4.93
N ASP A 90 -2.43 0.00 -5.32
CA ASP A 90 -2.87 -0.44 -6.64
C ASP A 90 -2.56 0.58 -7.74
N ASP A 91 -2.42 0.07 -8.96
CA ASP A 91 -2.11 0.88 -10.13
C ASP A 91 -2.79 0.33 -11.38
N LEU A 92 -3.54 1.20 -12.05
CA LEU A 92 -4.24 0.87 -13.30
C LEU A 92 -3.37 1.04 -14.54
N ASP A 93 -2.18 1.62 -14.43
CA ASP A 93 -1.23 1.70 -15.54
C ASP A 93 -0.40 0.40 -15.68
N ILE A 94 -0.62 -0.57 -14.80
CA ILE A 94 0.14 -1.83 -14.72
C ILE A 94 -0.85 -3.00 -14.81
N ALA A 95 -0.54 -3.95 -15.69
CA ALA A 95 -1.35 -5.15 -15.88
C ALA A 95 -1.38 -6.01 -14.61
N LEU A 96 -2.52 -6.67 -14.38
CA LEU A 96 -2.65 -7.65 -13.32
C LEU A 96 -1.59 -8.75 -13.47
N GLY A 97 -0.88 -9.03 -12.38
CA GLY A 97 0.25 -9.98 -12.40
C GLY A 97 1.61 -9.30 -12.33
N ASP A 98 1.68 -8.03 -12.71
CA ASP A 98 2.92 -7.24 -12.71
C ASP A 98 2.95 -6.26 -11.54
N TYR A 99 4.15 -5.78 -11.22
CA TYR A 99 4.36 -4.73 -10.23
C TYR A 99 5.60 -3.91 -10.55
N LYS A 100 5.70 -2.74 -9.94
CA LYS A 100 6.88 -1.89 -10.06
C LYS A 100 7.26 -1.27 -8.72
N ILE A 101 8.53 -1.39 -8.37
CA ILE A 101 9.13 -0.70 -7.22
C ILE A 101 9.93 0.49 -7.75
N GLN A 102 9.58 1.70 -7.31
CA GLN A 102 10.25 2.92 -7.75
C GLN A 102 10.30 3.98 -6.64
N LYS A 103 11.32 4.83 -6.67
CA LYS A 103 11.45 5.98 -5.76
C LYS A 103 11.07 7.27 -6.49
N GLY A 104 10.39 8.18 -5.80
CA GLY A 104 10.08 9.49 -6.36
C GLY A 104 8.76 9.51 -7.15
N LYS A 105 8.80 9.95 -8.42
CA LYS A 105 7.59 10.20 -9.23
C LYS A 105 6.65 8.99 -9.23
N GLY A 106 5.37 9.20 -8.91
CA GLY A 106 4.30 8.20 -8.90
C GLY A 106 3.17 8.51 -9.88
N PRO A 107 2.11 7.69 -9.89
CA PRO A 107 0.94 7.92 -10.74
C PRO A 107 0.20 9.20 -10.31
N LYS A 108 -0.25 10.01 -11.28
CA LYS A 108 -0.86 11.32 -11.01
C LYS A 108 -2.30 11.24 -10.47
N LEU A 109 -2.97 10.09 -10.60
CA LEU A 109 -4.42 9.97 -10.39
C LEU A 109 -4.83 9.15 -9.15
N HIS A 110 -3.89 8.50 -8.45
CA HIS A 110 -4.24 7.67 -7.30
C HIS A 110 -4.56 8.53 -6.06
N LYS A 111 -5.83 8.53 -5.61
CA LYS A 111 -6.34 9.44 -4.56
C LYS A 111 -5.57 9.34 -3.23
N GLY A 112 -5.16 8.14 -2.82
CA GLY A 112 -4.38 7.97 -1.58
C GLY A 112 -2.93 8.43 -1.71
N ILE A 113 -2.36 8.35 -2.91
CA ILE A 113 -1.03 8.88 -3.18
C ILE A 113 -1.07 10.40 -3.15
N LYS A 114 -2.03 10.99 -3.86
CA LYS A 114 -2.27 12.44 -3.85
C LYS A 114 -2.48 12.94 -2.42
N SER A 115 -3.30 12.26 -1.63
CA SER A 115 -3.53 12.59 -0.23
C SER A 115 -2.22 12.62 0.58
N ILE A 116 -1.36 11.61 0.42
CA ILE A 116 -0.05 11.58 1.09
C ILE A 116 0.81 12.75 0.65
N GLU A 117 1.00 12.94 -0.66
CA GLU A 117 1.82 14.02 -1.22
C GLU A 117 1.37 15.40 -0.73
N ASP A 118 0.07 15.67 -0.76
CA ASP A 118 -0.54 16.93 -0.32
C ASP A 118 -0.30 17.18 1.18
N LYS A 119 -0.41 16.15 2.02
CA LYS A 119 -0.27 16.28 3.48
C LYS A 119 1.19 16.35 3.92
N ILE A 120 2.09 15.58 3.32
CA ILE A 120 3.51 15.52 3.74
C ILE A 120 4.38 16.54 2.99
N GLY A 121 3.92 17.09 1.86
CA GLY A 121 4.65 18.08 1.07
C GLY A 121 5.91 17.52 0.38
N LYS A 122 5.97 16.21 0.18
CA LYS A 122 7.12 15.46 -0.31
C LYS A 122 6.66 14.37 -1.27
N THR A 123 7.49 14.08 -2.27
CA THR A 123 7.24 13.04 -3.28
C THR A 123 8.36 12.01 -3.36
N ASP A 124 9.46 12.23 -2.61
CA ASP A 124 10.70 11.45 -2.60
C ASP A 124 10.63 10.21 -1.69
N PHE A 125 9.53 9.47 -1.77
CA PHE A 125 9.33 8.19 -1.07
C PHE A 125 9.30 7.01 -2.04
N TRP A 126 9.45 5.80 -1.50
CA TRP A 126 9.34 4.56 -2.26
C TRP A 126 7.89 4.20 -2.53
N ARG A 127 7.62 3.70 -3.72
CA ARG A 127 6.30 3.24 -4.15
C ARG A 127 6.41 1.82 -4.65
N VAL A 128 5.51 0.98 -4.16
CA VAL A 128 5.28 -0.35 -4.67
C VAL A 128 3.93 -0.32 -5.37
N ARG A 129 3.98 -0.26 -6.70
CA ARG A 129 2.83 -0.12 -7.58
C ARG A 129 2.39 -1.52 -8.01
N ILE A 130 1.24 -1.95 -7.54
CA ILE A 130 0.67 -3.27 -7.82
C ILE A 130 -0.22 -3.16 -9.04
N GLY A 131 0.07 -3.91 -10.10
CA GLY A 131 -0.81 -3.98 -11.25
C GLY A 131 -2.13 -4.64 -10.91
N VAL A 132 -3.22 -3.92 -11.13
CA VAL A 132 -4.57 -4.43 -10.92
C VAL A 132 -5.44 -4.33 -12.17
N ASP A 133 -4.90 -3.80 -13.28
CA ASP A 133 -5.68 -3.69 -14.50
C ASP A 133 -5.77 -5.01 -15.24
N ASN A 134 -6.99 -5.52 -15.37
CA ASN A 134 -7.33 -6.71 -16.14
C ASN A 134 -8.55 -6.44 -17.04
N ARG A 135 -8.84 -5.15 -17.32
CA ARG A 135 -9.95 -4.77 -18.18
C ARG A 135 -9.60 -5.06 -19.64
N SER A 136 -10.53 -5.69 -20.36
CA SER A 136 -10.46 -5.78 -21.80
C SER A 136 -10.77 -4.42 -22.44
N ALA A 137 -10.35 -4.22 -23.69
CA ALA A 137 -10.67 -3.01 -24.45
C ALA A 137 -12.18 -2.75 -24.62
N GLU A 138 -13.00 -3.80 -24.47
CA GLU A 138 -14.45 -3.73 -24.54
C GLU A 138 -15.11 -3.31 -23.21
N ASN A 139 -14.37 -3.41 -22.10
CA ASN A 139 -14.87 -3.07 -20.78
C ASN A 139 -14.82 -1.55 -20.55
N LYS A 140 -16.00 -0.90 -20.58
CA LYS A 140 -16.16 0.55 -20.44
C LYS A 140 -16.23 1.05 -18.99
N ILE A 141 -15.94 0.21 -18.00
CA ILE A 141 -15.94 0.63 -16.60
C ILE A 141 -14.89 1.71 -16.35
N SER A 142 -15.27 2.76 -15.61
CA SER A 142 -14.30 3.77 -15.18
C SER A 142 -13.26 3.16 -14.23
N GLY A 143 -12.04 3.68 -14.25
CA GLY A 143 -10.99 3.21 -13.34
C GLY A 143 -11.39 3.33 -11.87
N GLU A 144 -12.09 4.42 -11.51
CA GLU A 144 -12.56 4.64 -10.14
C GLU A 144 -13.58 3.59 -9.69
N ALA A 145 -14.50 3.18 -10.56
CA ALA A 145 -15.46 2.13 -10.25
C ALA A 145 -14.78 0.75 -10.22
N TYR A 146 -13.84 0.52 -11.13
CA TYR A 146 -13.14 -0.76 -11.24
C TYR A 146 -12.27 -1.08 -10.03
N VAL A 147 -11.52 -0.11 -9.50
CA VAL A 147 -10.70 -0.35 -8.30
C VAL A 147 -11.55 -0.67 -7.06
N LEU A 148 -12.82 -0.25 -7.04
CA LEU A 148 -13.75 -0.53 -5.95
C LEU A 148 -14.47 -1.89 -6.09
N GLN A 149 -14.20 -2.65 -7.14
CA GLN A 149 -14.68 -4.03 -7.28
C GLN A 149 -13.68 -5.03 -6.70
N ASP A 150 -14.20 -6.14 -6.17
CA ASP A 150 -13.42 -7.27 -5.71
C ASP A 150 -12.66 -7.95 -6.85
N PHE A 151 -11.50 -8.52 -6.52
CA PHE A 151 -10.85 -9.49 -7.41
C PHE A 151 -11.78 -10.70 -7.62
N THR A 152 -11.89 -11.15 -8.86
CA THR A 152 -12.51 -12.44 -9.20
C THR A 152 -11.62 -13.60 -8.73
N GLU A 153 -12.17 -14.80 -8.65
CA GLU A 153 -11.41 -15.99 -8.23
C GLU A 153 -10.18 -16.26 -9.11
N GLU A 154 -10.27 -16.04 -10.42
CA GLU A 154 -9.12 -16.19 -11.33
C GLU A 154 -8.07 -15.10 -11.10
N GLU A 155 -8.49 -13.86 -10.83
CA GLU A 155 -7.56 -12.78 -10.52
C GLU A 155 -6.87 -12.98 -9.16
N VAL A 156 -7.56 -13.59 -8.19
CA VAL A 156 -6.97 -13.97 -6.90
C VAL A 156 -5.81 -14.96 -7.09
N LYS A 157 -5.97 -15.95 -7.99
CA LYS A 157 -4.89 -16.91 -8.32
C LYS A 157 -3.67 -16.23 -8.94
N ILE A 158 -3.85 -15.10 -9.62
CA ILE A 158 -2.78 -14.32 -10.22
C ILE A 158 -2.13 -13.41 -9.17
N ILE A 159 -2.91 -12.67 -8.37
CA ILE A 159 -2.38 -11.64 -7.47
C ILE A 159 -1.67 -12.23 -6.24
N THR A 160 -2.15 -13.37 -5.72
CA THR A 160 -1.59 -14.00 -4.52
C THR A 160 -0.07 -14.29 -4.63
N PRO A 161 0.42 -14.98 -5.68
CA PRO A 161 1.87 -15.20 -5.82
C PRO A 161 2.65 -13.90 -6.08
N VAL A 162 2.03 -12.86 -6.65
CA VAL A 162 2.64 -11.55 -6.86
C VAL A 162 2.87 -10.85 -5.53
N ILE A 163 1.90 -10.88 -4.63
CA ILE A 163 2.02 -10.33 -3.27
C ILE A 163 3.23 -10.93 -2.53
N VAL A 164 3.40 -12.26 -2.61
CA VAL A 164 4.54 -12.96 -1.99
C VAL A 164 5.87 -12.50 -2.60
N LYS A 165 5.94 -12.33 -3.93
CA LYS A 165 7.14 -11.81 -4.61
C LYS A 165 7.47 -10.39 -4.18
N ILE A 166 6.47 -9.51 -4.11
CA ILE A 166 6.61 -8.12 -3.65
C ILE A 166 7.22 -8.09 -2.25
N ASN A 167 6.69 -8.89 -1.31
CA ASN A 167 7.17 -8.91 0.07
C ASN A 167 8.66 -9.27 0.15
N ARG A 168 9.08 -10.30 -0.59
CA ARG A 168 10.50 -10.71 -0.66
C ARG A 168 11.39 -9.62 -1.23
N GLU A 169 10.95 -8.96 -2.31
CA GLU A 169 11.75 -7.92 -2.96
C GLU A 169 11.84 -6.65 -2.12
N VAL A 170 10.73 -6.20 -1.51
CA VAL A 170 10.71 -5.05 -0.60
C VAL A 170 11.69 -5.27 0.55
N ILE A 171 11.66 -6.43 1.21
CA ILE A 171 12.61 -6.76 2.28
C ILE A 171 14.05 -6.77 1.76
N SER A 172 14.31 -7.41 0.62
CA SER A 172 15.66 -7.46 0.02
C SER A 172 16.22 -6.06 -0.24
N LEU A 173 15.41 -5.17 -0.84
CA LEU A 173 15.78 -3.78 -1.08
C LEU A 173 15.97 -3.00 0.22
N MET A 174 15.16 -3.28 1.24
CA MET A 174 15.30 -2.62 2.53
C MET A 174 16.58 -3.02 3.27
N VAL A 175 17.03 -4.26 3.13
CA VAL A 175 18.30 -4.73 3.73
C VAL A 175 19.51 -4.24 2.95
N LYS A 176 19.45 -4.24 1.61
CA LYS A 176 20.56 -3.78 0.74
C LYS A 176 20.80 -2.28 0.82
N ASN A 177 19.78 -1.48 1.10
CA ASN A 177 19.89 -0.04 1.31
C ASN A 177 20.21 0.31 2.79
N LYS A 178 21.04 -0.50 3.45
CA LYS A 178 21.71 -0.17 4.72
C LYS A 178 23.11 0.35 4.40
#